data_AF-A0AAD3DTK3-F1
#
_entry.id   AF-A0AAD3DTK3-F1
#
_cell.length_a   1.000
_cell.length_b   1.000
_cell.length_c   1.000
_cell.angle_alpha   90.00
_cell.angle_beta   90.00
_cell.angle_gamma   90.00
#
_symmetry.space_group_name_H-M   'P 1'
#
loop_
_entity.id
_entity.type
_entity.pdbx_description
1 polymer ?
#
loop_
_entity_poly.entity_id
_entity_poly.type
_entity_poly.pdbx_seq_one_letter_code
_entity_poly.pdbx_strand_id
1 'polypeptide(L)'
;MSFTVNKSVARAISGLFGSEKDADCTIVFCLEEPSCPLRQSPPLDDLGAEVDEAPAKRQKLEDGSSAALSCGTVVVGDPLPAHQFVLRYASERFSVQIERWGNQRVPLLKSSPDASEEECAEGLHLALSNGRPELRITLGSEGELAGAHAAIRYAYTGQVHAGSIREALEVRRQAAYLQIDECATACDEVVREKLEAASQRSSAAGTCTAIIDASPAAGASADKLPPVLELYTNEALWPDPDEDPSFAAVLSAAKPQLVSYFNNAISVLNTPLLRQQLLKLPSAAVYALLESSAFGTDSESSILLMLATWMKKNYAKADATMRERLCRQVRLVQLSKPYLGFVLPALVLDYETGAQAPAGWLAVNGMEAAFISNLARASPVEREQLETAGSGMFGLKTPAYSITPRPQCLPEAGLTFHWHVTQEQLEQKLGQLRREHVYPSFDGGKAHIVARGFLWRPSLKYTVGQAAAGLFLWCNMSSAFEVAESRLGDESKLAAVVEFDAHLAVHKWQDGVRRTVQYSYSSSEDMVTIGRGRGWSKVLPLRPTTADSH
;
A
#
# COMPACT_ATOMS: atom_id res chain seq x y z
N MET A 1 -35.63 2.54 21.81
CA MET A 1 -35.83 3.09 23.18
C MET A 1 -34.45 3.45 23.71
N SER A 2 -34.18 4.71 24.04
CA SER A 2 -32.89 5.10 24.62
C SER A 2 -32.91 4.74 26.10
N PHE A 3 -32.12 3.74 26.50
CA PHE A 3 -31.96 3.41 27.91
C PHE A 3 -31.00 4.42 28.53
N THR A 4 -31.49 5.20 29.49
CA THR A 4 -30.64 6.09 30.28
C THR A 4 -29.77 5.24 31.21
N VAL A 5 -28.51 5.04 30.83
CA VAL A 5 -27.54 4.30 31.66
C VAL A 5 -27.30 5.05 32.97
N ASN A 6 -27.39 4.35 34.10
CA ASN A 6 -27.04 4.93 35.40
C ASN A 6 -25.54 5.20 35.46
N LYS A 7 -25.15 6.48 35.29
CA LYS A 7 -23.76 6.92 35.24
C LYS A 7 -22.94 6.55 36.48
N SER A 8 -23.58 6.46 37.66
CA SER A 8 -22.88 6.07 38.90
C SER A 8 -22.50 4.60 38.88
N VAL A 9 -23.39 3.74 38.38
CA VAL A 9 -23.14 2.29 38.25
C VAL A 9 -22.07 2.05 37.20
N ALA A 10 -22.18 2.68 36.02
CA ALA A 10 -21.18 2.58 34.96
C ALA A 10 -19.78 3.00 35.47
N ARG A 11 -19.69 4.13 36.18
CA ARG A 11 -18.43 4.59 36.78
C ARG A 11 -17.87 3.61 37.82
N ALA A 12 -18.73 3.02 38.65
CA ALA A 12 -18.32 2.03 39.63
C ALA A 12 -17.74 0.79 38.94
N ILE A 13 -18.42 0.27 37.91
CA ILE A 13 -17.95 -0.89 37.12
C ILE A 13 -16.62 -0.55 36.43
N SER A 14 -16.50 0.61 35.78
CA SER A 14 -15.24 1.01 35.15
C SER A 14 -14.06 1.10 36.13
N GLY A 15 -14.33 1.47 37.40
CA GLY A 15 -13.32 1.51 38.45
C GLY A 15 -12.87 0.13 38.96
N LEU A 16 -13.54 -0.95 38.57
CA LEU A 16 -13.17 -2.32 38.93
C LEU A 16 -12.09 -2.90 38.01
N PHE A 17 -11.82 -2.30 36.86
CA PHE A 17 -10.81 -2.82 35.93
C PHE A 17 -9.41 -2.83 36.57
N GLY A 18 -8.81 -4.02 36.68
CA GLY A 18 -7.50 -4.23 37.31
C GLY A 18 -7.48 -4.04 38.84
N SER A 19 -8.65 -3.85 39.47
CA SER A 19 -8.77 -3.72 40.91
C SER A 19 -8.89 -5.09 41.58
N GLU A 20 -8.15 -5.30 42.66
CA GLU A 20 -8.28 -6.49 43.52
C GLU A 20 -9.58 -6.52 44.33
N LYS A 21 -10.19 -5.35 44.52
CA LYS A 21 -11.44 -5.21 45.26
C LYS A 21 -12.55 -5.95 44.53
N ASP A 22 -13.14 -6.93 45.21
CA ASP A 22 -14.25 -7.77 44.74
C ASP A 22 -13.92 -8.67 43.52
N ALA A 23 -12.63 -8.81 43.17
CA ALA A 23 -12.19 -9.69 42.09
C ALA A 23 -12.40 -11.17 42.47
N ASP A 24 -13.08 -11.92 41.60
CA ASP A 24 -13.48 -13.31 41.79
C ASP A 24 -12.88 -14.26 40.72
N CYS A 25 -12.06 -13.72 39.81
CA CYS A 25 -11.19 -14.48 38.92
C CYS A 25 -9.92 -13.68 38.57
N THR A 26 -8.95 -14.36 37.95
CA THR A 26 -7.72 -13.73 37.45
C THR A 26 -7.55 -14.09 35.98
N ILE A 27 -7.31 -13.11 35.12
CA ILE A 27 -6.95 -13.35 33.72
C ILE A 27 -5.43 -13.51 33.63
N VAL A 28 -4.98 -14.57 32.97
CA VAL A 28 -3.57 -14.85 32.72
C VAL A 28 -3.36 -14.92 31.21
N PHE A 29 -2.43 -14.14 30.68
CA PHE A 29 -2.09 -14.17 29.27
C PHE A 29 -0.96 -15.17 29.03
N CYS A 30 -1.14 -16.05 28.06
CA CYS A 30 -0.22 -17.13 27.76
C CYS A 30 0.20 -17.07 26.29
N LEU A 31 1.46 -17.39 25.99
CA LEU A 31 1.90 -17.76 24.65
C LEU A 31 1.87 -19.28 24.51
N GLU A 32 1.40 -19.75 23.36
CA GLU A 32 1.67 -21.12 22.93
C GLU A 32 3.16 -21.24 22.64
N GLU A 33 3.87 -22.12 23.37
CA GLU A 33 5.22 -22.48 22.95
C GLU A 33 5.11 -23.08 21.54
N PRO A 34 5.92 -22.60 20.57
CA PRO A 34 5.97 -23.22 19.26
C PRO A 34 6.38 -24.67 19.51
N SER A 35 5.43 -25.59 19.34
CA SER A 35 5.62 -27.00 19.62
C SER A 35 6.91 -27.42 18.94
N CYS A 36 7.91 -27.75 19.77
CA CYS A 36 9.27 -28.02 19.31
C CYS A 36 9.13 -29.02 18.15
N PRO A 37 9.55 -28.69 16.92
CA PRO A 37 9.35 -29.58 15.79
C PRO A 37 10.08 -30.88 16.15
N LEU A 38 9.30 -31.90 16.50
CA LEU A 38 9.82 -33.22 16.82
C LEU A 38 10.71 -33.59 15.64
N ARG A 39 11.99 -33.83 15.94
CA ARG A 39 13.04 -34.30 15.03
C ARG A 39 12.39 -35.09 13.89
N GLN A 40 12.19 -34.46 12.74
CA GLN A 40 12.00 -35.21 11.52
C GLN A 40 13.35 -35.87 11.29
N SER A 41 13.39 -37.19 11.49
CA SER A 41 14.51 -38.03 11.12
C SER A 41 14.95 -37.63 9.70
N PRO A 42 16.26 -37.49 9.43
CA PRO A 42 16.73 -37.15 8.11
C PRO A 42 16.24 -38.20 7.09
N PRO A 43 15.94 -37.80 5.83
CA PRO A 43 15.62 -38.76 4.79
C PRO A 43 16.87 -39.60 4.49
N LEU A 44 16.78 -40.90 4.77
CA LEU A 44 17.78 -41.89 4.34
C LEU A 44 17.50 -42.22 2.88
N ASP A 45 18.23 -41.55 1.98
CA ASP A 45 18.47 -42.07 0.64
C ASP A 45 19.87 -42.71 0.59
N ASP A 46 19.84 -44.02 0.36
CA ASP A 46 20.71 -44.85 -0.48
C ASP A 46 22.25 -44.84 -0.27
N LEU A 47 22.79 -46.01 0.11
CA LEU A 47 23.92 -46.69 -0.54
C LEU A 47 24.18 -48.04 0.14
N GLY A 48 24.01 -49.13 -0.62
CA GLY A 48 24.28 -50.49 -0.17
C GLY A 48 25.77 -50.85 -0.06
N ALA A 49 26.08 -51.78 0.85
CA ALA A 49 27.10 -52.83 0.69
C ALA A 49 27.00 -53.81 1.87
N GLU A 50 26.94 -55.10 1.54
CA GLU A 50 26.93 -56.26 2.43
C GLU A 50 28.22 -56.38 3.25
N VAL A 51 28.13 -56.78 4.54
CA VAL A 51 29.04 -57.77 5.19
C VAL A 51 28.30 -58.44 6.38
N ASP A 52 28.51 -59.75 6.46
CA ASP A 52 27.96 -60.78 7.34
C ASP A 52 28.10 -60.67 8.89
N GLU A 53 27.11 -61.32 9.52
CA GLU A 53 27.09 -62.16 10.74
C GLU A 53 27.97 -61.86 11.97
N ALA A 54 27.32 -61.67 13.14
CA ALA A 54 27.18 -62.69 14.20
C ALA A 54 26.66 -62.10 15.54
N PRO A 55 26.06 -62.91 16.44
CA PRO A 55 24.98 -62.46 17.33
C PRO A 55 25.38 -62.34 18.82
N ALA A 56 24.79 -61.38 19.55
CA ALA A 56 24.73 -61.46 21.02
C ALA A 56 23.64 -60.59 21.66
N LYS A 57 22.80 -61.28 22.44
CA LYS A 57 22.12 -60.86 23.68
C LYS A 57 20.95 -59.87 23.61
N ARG A 58 19.76 -60.48 23.71
CA ARG A 58 18.54 -59.96 24.36
C ARG A 58 18.88 -59.13 25.60
N GLN A 59 18.44 -57.88 25.62
CA GLN A 59 18.15 -57.14 26.84
C GLN A 59 16.72 -56.60 26.73
N LYS A 60 15.83 -57.23 27.49
CA LYS A 60 14.46 -56.81 27.76
C LYS A 60 14.56 -55.62 28.69
N LEU A 61 14.24 -54.42 28.21
CA LEU A 61 13.97 -53.26 29.06
C LEU A 61 12.51 -52.86 28.80
N GLU A 62 11.63 -53.45 29.60
CA GLU A 62 10.37 -52.84 29.97
C GLU A 62 10.74 -51.73 30.97
N ASP A 63 10.40 -50.48 30.67
CA ASP A 63 9.78 -49.61 31.67
C ASP A 63 9.15 -48.40 30.98
N GLY A 64 7.85 -48.27 31.22
CA GLY A 64 7.02 -47.21 30.69
C GLY A 64 7.41 -45.86 31.28
N SER A 65 7.80 -44.94 30.41
CA SER A 65 7.80 -43.53 30.71
C SER A 65 6.75 -42.86 29.84
N SER A 66 5.50 -42.91 30.29
CA SER A 66 4.43 -42.02 29.83
C SER A 66 4.74 -40.62 30.36
N ALA A 67 5.74 -39.97 29.77
CA ALA A 67 5.95 -38.54 29.93
C ALA A 67 4.99 -37.86 28.96
N ALA A 68 3.76 -37.64 29.40
CA ALA A 68 2.87 -36.67 28.77
C ALA A 68 3.62 -35.34 28.76
N LEU A 69 4.12 -34.95 27.59
CA LEU A 69 4.76 -33.66 27.35
C LEU A 69 3.76 -32.58 27.73
N SER A 70 3.89 -32.01 28.94
CA SER A 70 3.20 -30.79 29.30
C SER A 70 3.69 -29.71 28.35
N CYS A 71 2.92 -29.42 27.31
CA CYS A 71 3.21 -28.33 26.39
C CYS A 71 3.33 -27.05 27.23
N GLY A 72 4.55 -26.50 27.32
CA GLY A 72 4.83 -25.33 28.16
C GLY A 72 4.00 -24.17 27.66
N THR A 73 3.24 -23.52 28.54
CA THR A 73 2.61 -22.24 28.24
C THR A 73 3.39 -21.18 28.98
N VAL A 74 3.95 -20.23 28.24
CA VAL A 74 4.72 -19.13 28.84
C VAL A 74 3.73 -18.04 29.22
N VAL A 75 3.67 -17.70 30.50
CA VAL A 75 2.86 -16.56 30.98
C VAL A 75 3.55 -15.26 30.58
N VAL A 76 2.79 -14.32 30.03
CA VAL A 76 3.30 -13.03 29.55
C VAL A 76 2.56 -11.89 30.23
N GLY A 77 3.31 -10.93 30.77
CA GLY A 77 2.79 -9.82 31.54
C GLY A 77 2.28 -10.22 32.94
N ASP A 78 1.79 -9.22 33.67
CA ASP A 78 1.24 -9.42 35.01
C ASP A 78 -0.19 -9.98 34.92
N PRO A 79 -0.57 -10.96 35.78
CA PRO A 79 -1.94 -11.44 35.88
C PRO A 79 -2.91 -10.29 36.19
N LEU A 80 -4.06 -10.25 35.53
CA LEU A 80 -5.05 -9.18 35.63
C LEU A 80 -6.22 -9.61 36.53
N PRO A 81 -6.43 -8.97 37.70
CA PRO A 81 -7.61 -9.19 38.52
C PRO A 81 -8.90 -8.84 37.76
N ALA A 82 -9.90 -9.71 37.84
CA ALA A 82 -11.12 -9.57 37.05
C ALA A 82 -12.38 -10.04 37.79
N HIS A 83 -13.53 -9.69 37.19
CA HIS A 83 -14.86 -9.89 37.74
C HIS A 83 -15.69 -10.71 36.76
N GLN A 84 -16.06 -11.93 37.14
CA GLN A 84 -16.78 -12.89 36.30
C GLN A 84 -18.08 -12.30 35.76
N PHE A 85 -18.81 -11.51 36.57
CA PHE A 85 -20.06 -10.90 36.12
C PHE A 85 -19.85 -9.96 34.93
N VAL A 86 -18.81 -9.11 34.95
CA VAL A 86 -18.52 -8.18 33.84
C VAL A 86 -18.15 -8.97 32.59
N LEU A 87 -17.20 -9.91 32.74
CA LEU A 87 -16.69 -10.69 31.60
C LEU A 87 -17.79 -11.53 30.95
N ARG A 88 -18.69 -12.12 31.74
CA ARG A 88 -19.80 -12.94 31.25
C ARG A 88 -20.79 -12.15 30.39
N TYR A 89 -21.10 -10.91 30.77
CA TYR A 89 -22.03 -10.07 30.02
C TYR A 89 -21.39 -9.33 28.85
N ALA A 90 -20.07 -9.18 28.85
CA ALA A 90 -19.36 -8.48 27.79
C ALA A 90 -18.82 -9.39 26.69
N SER A 91 -18.68 -10.70 26.96
CA SER A 91 -18.10 -11.65 26.01
C SER A 91 -18.74 -13.03 26.09
N GLU A 92 -19.23 -13.50 24.94
CA GLU A 92 -19.78 -14.86 24.81
C GLU A 92 -18.71 -15.91 25.13
N ARG A 93 -17.49 -15.72 24.63
CA ARG A 93 -16.36 -16.61 24.90
C ARG A 93 -16.07 -16.74 26.39
N PHE A 94 -16.01 -15.62 27.12
CA PHE A 94 -15.80 -15.65 28.56
C PHE A 94 -16.98 -16.27 29.29
N SER A 95 -18.23 -15.99 28.86
CA SER A 95 -19.42 -16.63 29.42
C SER A 95 -19.32 -18.16 29.37
N VAL A 96 -19.01 -18.72 28.18
CA VAL A 96 -18.85 -20.16 27.99
C VAL A 96 -17.73 -20.74 28.86
N GLN A 97 -16.58 -20.05 28.96
CA GLN A 97 -15.46 -20.50 29.76
C GLN A 97 -15.78 -20.51 31.27
N ILE A 98 -16.48 -19.47 31.76
CA ILE A 98 -16.89 -19.35 33.16
C ILE A 98 -17.96 -20.39 33.51
N GLU A 99 -18.92 -20.66 32.62
CA GLU A 99 -19.95 -21.68 32.83
C GLU A 99 -19.36 -23.09 32.97
N ARG A 100 -18.30 -23.40 32.22
CA ARG A 100 -17.56 -24.67 32.36
C ARG A 100 -16.96 -24.83 33.75
N TRP A 101 -16.49 -23.75 34.38
CA TRP A 101 -15.98 -23.82 35.76
C TRP A 101 -17.07 -24.14 36.78
N GLY A 102 -18.27 -23.58 36.59
CA GLY A 102 -19.43 -23.86 37.45
C GLY A 102 -19.81 -25.35 37.41
N ASN A 103 -19.77 -25.95 36.22
CA ASN A 103 -20.11 -27.36 36.02
C ASN A 103 -19.03 -28.33 36.52
N GLN A 104 -17.76 -27.90 36.60
CA GLN A 104 -16.66 -28.72 37.11
C GLN A 104 -16.58 -28.75 38.65
N ARG A 105 -17.26 -27.85 39.36
CA ARG A 105 -17.18 -27.73 40.83
C ARG A 105 -18.10 -28.68 41.62
N VAL A 106 -18.81 -29.61 40.99
CA VAL A 106 -19.74 -30.56 41.66
C VAL A 106 -19.56 -31.96 41.05
N PRO A 107 -19.25 -33.05 41.80
CA PRO A 107 -19.65 -33.34 43.19
C PRO A 107 -18.54 -33.96 44.09
N LEU A 108 -18.01 -33.22 45.07
CA LEU A 108 -17.12 -33.78 46.12
C LEU A 108 -17.84 -34.08 47.45
N LEU A 109 -19.17 -34.05 47.49
CA LEU A 109 -19.95 -34.35 48.69
C LEU A 109 -21.12 -35.31 48.39
N LYS A 110 -20.79 -36.51 47.89
CA LYS A 110 -21.50 -37.72 48.28
C LYS A 110 -20.46 -38.71 48.79
N SER A 111 -20.21 -38.62 50.08
CA SER A 111 -19.52 -39.63 50.87
C SER A 111 -20.20 -40.99 50.67
N SER A 112 -19.68 -41.79 49.75
CA SER A 112 -19.75 -43.25 49.82
C SER A 112 -18.45 -43.70 50.49
N PRO A 113 -18.50 -44.33 51.67
CA PRO A 113 -17.30 -44.68 52.43
C PRO A 113 -16.58 -45.94 51.92
N ASP A 114 -17.05 -46.61 50.87
CA ASP A 114 -16.48 -47.89 50.43
C ASP A 114 -16.35 -47.95 48.90
N ALA A 115 -15.19 -47.60 48.37
CA ALA A 115 -14.63 -48.19 47.15
C ALA A 115 -13.19 -47.69 46.91
N SER A 116 -12.31 -48.67 46.70
CA SER A 116 -10.89 -48.62 46.37
C SER A 116 -10.45 -47.49 45.43
N GLU A 117 -9.38 -46.82 45.85
CA GLU A 117 -8.47 -45.96 45.09
C GLU A 117 -7.76 -46.78 44.01
N GLU A 118 -7.85 -46.31 42.75
CA GLU A 118 -6.87 -46.41 41.65
C GLU A 118 -7.62 -46.45 40.31
N GLU A 119 -7.73 -45.29 39.65
CA GLU A 119 -7.43 -45.10 38.21
C GLU A 119 -7.98 -43.76 37.67
N CYS A 120 -7.07 -43.03 37.02
CA CYS A 120 -7.29 -42.09 35.90
C CYS A 120 -8.19 -40.87 36.13
N ALA A 121 -7.62 -39.82 36.75
CA ALA A 121 -8.09 -38.44 36.62
C ALA A 121 -7.00 -37.54 35.98
N GLU A 122 -6.57 -37.88 34.76
CA GLU A 122 -5.86 -36.93 33.89
C GLU A 122 -6.89 -36.14 33.08
N GLY A 123 -7.20 -34.92 33.53
CA GLY A 123 -8.04 -34.02 32.75
C GLY A 123 -8.46 -32.76 33.51
N LEU A 124 -7.70 -31.67 33.31
CA LEU A 124 -8.01 -30.30 33.71
C LEU A 124 -7.94 -30.00 35.22
N HIS A 125 -6.72 -29.93 35.74
CA HIS A 125 -6.46 -29.19 36.99
C HIS A 125 -6.84 -27.71 36.76
N LEU A 126 -7.89 -27.23 37.43
CA LEU A 126 -8.16 -25.81 37.57
C LEU A 126 -6.96 -25.16 38.27
N ALA A 127 -6.11 -24.48 37.51
CA ALA A 127 -5.04 -23.68 38.07
C ALA A 127 -5.66 -22.55 38.90
N LEU A 128 -5.39 -22.58 40.21
CA LEU A 128 -5.84 -21.56 41.15
C LEU A 128 -4.64 -20.68 41.51
N SER A 129 -4.60 -19.46 40.98
CA SER A 129 -3.72 -18.42 41.49
C SER A 129 -4.40 -17.74 42.67
N ASN A 130 -3.78 -17.79 43.85
CA ASN A 130 -4.31 -17.18 45.08
C ASN A 130 -5.73 -17.64 45.46
N GLY A 131 -6.09 -18.89 45.13
CA GLY A 131 -7.41 -19.46 45.42
C GLY A 131 -8.54 -18.99 44.49
N ARG A 132 -8.23 -18.23 43.43
CA ARG A 132 -9.20 -17.77 42.42
C ARG A 132 -9.06 -18.56 41.12
N PRO A 133 -10.17 -18.79 40.38
CA PRO A 133 -10.11 -19.43 39.07
C PRO A 133 -9.34 -18.56 38.06
N GLU A 134 -8.45 -19.18 37.30
CA GLU A 134 -7.67 -18.54 36.23
C GLU A 134 -8.36 -18.63 34.87
N LEU A 135 -8.60 -17.47 34.25
CA LEU A 135 -8.98 -17.37 32.85
C LEU A 135 -7.73 -17.21 31.99
N ARG A 136 -7.31 -18.29 31.34
CA ARG A 136 -6.15 -18.27 30.44
C ARG A 136 -6.54 -17.80 29.06
N ILE A 137 -5.87 -16.76 28.58
CA ILE A 137 -6.03 -16.20 27.23
C ILE A 137 -4.75 -16.49 26.45
N THR A 138 -4.86 -17.27 25.38
CA THR A 138 -3.75 -17.51 24.48
C THR A 138 -3.56 -16.32 23.55
N LEU A 139 -2.33 -15.80 23.47
CA LEU A 139 -1.91 -14.76 22.54
C LEU A 139 -1.03 -15.38 21.44
N GLY A 140 -1.09 -14.82 20.23
CA GLY A 140 -0.22 -15.22 19.12
C GLY A 140 1.19 -14.66 19.24
N SER A 141 1.36 -13.55 19.96
CA SER A 141 2.68 -12.97 20.29
C SER A 141 2.58 -12.03 21.48
N GLU A 142 3.71 -11.72 22.12
CA GLU A 142 3.77 -10.76 23.22
C GLU A 142 3.23 -9.37 22.83
N GLY A 143 3.41 -8.97 21.57
CA GLY A 143 2.90 -7.69 21.05
C GLY A 143 1.37 -7.57 21.09
N GLU A 144 0.64 -8.67 21.25
CA GLU A 144 -0.82 -8.67 21.33
C GLU A 144 -1.36 -8.34 22.72
N LEU A 145 -0.51 -8.40 23.74
CA LEU A 145 -0.91 -8.21 25.14
C LEU A 145 -1.59 -6.86 25.36
N ALA A 146 -1.04 -5.78 24.80
CA ALA A 146 -1.59 -4.44 24.96
C ALA A 146 -3.00 -4.33 24.33
N GLY A 147 -3.19 -4.91 23.14
CA GLY A 147 -4.48 -4.96 22.47
C GLY A 147 -5.51 -5.77 23.24
N ALA A 148 -5.13 -6.94 23.76
CA ALA A 148 -6.01 -7.80 24.55
C ALA A 148 -6.41 -7.15 25.86
N HIS A 149 -5.45 -6.53 26.57
CA HIS A 149 -5.71 -5.79 27.79
C HIS A 149 -6.64 -4.59 27.55
N ALA A 150 -6.45 -3.85 26.46
CA ALA A 150 -7.34 -2.73 26.10
C ALA A 150 -8.74 -3.19 25.65
N ALA A 151 -8.86 -4.35 24.99
CA ALA A 151 -10.15 -4.94 24.67
C ALA A 151 -10.90 -5.38 25.94
N ILE A 152 -10.21 -6.02 26.90
CA ILE A 152 -10.81 -6.35 28.21
C ILE A 152 -11.16 -5.06 28.95
N ARG A 153 -10.33 -4.01 28.89
CA ARG A 153 -10.68 -2.71 29.48
C ARG A 153 -11.98 -2.16 28.91
N TYR A 154 -12.23 -2.30 27.61
CA TYR A 154 -13.48 -1.90 26.98
C TYR A 154 -14.69 -2.59 27.62
N ALA A 155 -14.60 -3.87 27.98
CA ALA A 155 -15.68 -4.58 28.68
C ALA A 155 -16.09 -3.91 30.01
N TYR A 156 -15.19 -3.17 30.65
CA TYR A 156 -15.46 -2.43 31.89
C TYR A 156 -15.83 -0.96 31.65
N THR A 157 -15.31 -0.34 30.58
CA THR A 157 -15.42 1.11 30.36
C THR A 157 -16.42 1.51 29.27
N GLY A 158 -16.74 0.61 28.34
CA GLY A 158 -17.45 0.91 27.10
C GLY A 158 -16.71 1.90 26.20
N GLN A 159 -15.40 2.09 26.39
CA GLN A 159 -14.61 3.11 25.67
C GLN A 159 -13.27 2.55 25.20
N VAL A 160 -13.04 2.64 23.89
CA VAL A 160 -11.77 2.26 23.25
C VAL A 160 -10.74 3.37 23.45
N HIS A 161 -9.65 3.06 24.13
CA HIS A 161 -8.54 3.98 24.37
C HIS A 161 -7.38 3.64 23.42
N ALA A 162 -7.38 4.25 22.23
CA ALA A 162 -6.32 4.08 21.24
C ALA A 162 -5.72 5.43 20.83
N GLY A 163 -4.40 5.58 21.01
CA GLY A 163 -3.62 6.74 20.59
C GLY A 163 -3.43 6.82 19.08
N SER A 164 -3.32 5.67 18.42
CA SER A 164 -3.04 5.51 17.00
C SER A 164 -4.11 4.69 16.26
N ILE A 165 -4.08 4.66 14.93
CA ILE A 165 -4.97 3.76 14.15
C ILE A 165 -4.53 2.32 14.34
N ARG A 166 -3.21 2.07 14.37
CA ARG A 166 -2.66 0.75 14.63
C ARG A 166 -3.18 0.16 15.94
N GLU A 167 -3.09 0.92 17.04
CA GLU A 167 -3.60 0.47 18.34
C GLU A 167 -5.10 0.15 18.28
N ALA A 168 -5.91 0.97 17.60
CA ALA A 168 -7.34 0.70 17.45
C ALA A 168 -7.60 -0.62 16.69
N LEU A 169 -6.82 -0.92 15.65
CA LEU A 169 -6.92 -2.19 14.91
C LEU A 169 -6.43 -3.39 15.74
N GLU A 170 -5.37 -3.22 16.54
CA GLU A 170 -4.90 -4.27 17.46
C GLU A 170 -5.97 -4.60 18.52
N VAL A 171 -6.61 -3.58 19.11
CA VAL A 171 -7.74 -3.75 20.03
C VAL A 171 -8.91 -4.43 19.33
N ARG A 172 -9.27 -3.98 18.13
CA ARG A 172 -10.34 -4.57 17.32
C ARG A 172 -10.14 -6.06 17.09
N ARG A 173 -8.94 -6.45 16.65
CA ARG A 173 -8.57 -7.85 16.38
C ARG A 173 -8.68 -8.71 17.63
N GLN A 174 -8.16 -8.21 18.75
CA GLN A 174 -8.24 -8.91 20.03
C GLN A 174 -9.67 -8.97 20.58
N ALA A 175 -10.47 -7.92 20.38
CA ALA A 175 -11.88 -7.93 20.74
C ALA A 175 -12.68 -8.97 19.93
N ALA A 176 -12.42 -9.11 18.63
CA ALA A 176 -13.03 -10.16 17.80
C ALA A 176 -12.63 -11.57 18.29
N TYR A 177 -11.34 -11.79 18.56
CA TYR A 177 -10.85 -13.07 19.11
C TYR A 177 -11.50 -13.40 20.47
N LEU A 178 -11.64 -12.40 21.34
CA LEU A 178 -12.27 -12.53 22.65
C LEU A 178 -13.79 -12.48 22.60
N GLN A 179 -14.40 -12.25 21.42
CA GLN A 179 -15.84 -12.07 21.24
C GLN A 179 -16.42 -11.03 22.21
N ILE A 180 -15.76 -9.87 22.34
CA ILE A 180 -16.26 -8.77 23.18
C ILE A 180 -17.26 -7.94 22.36
N ASP A 181 -18.51 -7.96 22.81
CA ASP A 181 -19.63 -7.33 22.10
C ASP A 181 -19.40 -5.83 21.89
N GLU A 182 -19.76 -5.34 20.70
CA GLU A 182 -19.69 -3.92 20.27
C GLU A 182 -18.28 -3.28 20.24
N CYS A 183 -17.25 -3.92 20.80
CA CYS A 183 -15.91 -3.37 20.88
C CYS A 183 -15.28 -3.16 19.50
N ALA A 184 -15.52 -4.08 18.55
CA ALA A 184 -15.03 -3.95 17.18
C ALA A 184 -15.63 -2.71 16.48
N THR A 185 -16.95 -2.51 16.62
CA THR A 185 -17.65 -1.33 16.09
C THR A 185 -17.15 -0.04 16.73
N ALA A 186 -16.92 -0.04 18.04
CA ALA A 186 -16.34 1.13 18.72
C ALA A 186 -14.91 1.44 18.24
N CYS A 187 -14.09 0.41 17.94
CA CYS A 187 -12.77 0.62 17.32
C CYS A 187 -12.90 1.24 15.92
N ASP A 188 -13.86 0.77 15.12
CA ASP A 188 -14.13 1.30 13.78
C ASP A 188 -14.58 2.77 13.82
N GLU A 189 -15.38 3.17 14.82
CA GLU A 189 -15.72 4.58 15.06
C GLU A 189 -14.46 5.42 15.36
N VAL A 190 -13.60 4.96 16.27
CA VAL A 190 -12.34 5.65 16.61
C VAL A 190 -11.43 5.81 15.39
N VAL A 191 -11.34 4.79 14.53
CA VAL A 191 -10.56 4.89 13.28
C VAL A 191 -11.17 5.95 12.35
N ARG A 192 -12.50 5.95 12.15
CA ARG A 192 -13.19 6.96 11.34
C ARG A 192 -12.99 8.37 11.88
N GLU A 193 -13.16 8.58 13.18
CA GLU A 193 -12.94 9.89 13.82
C GLU A 193 -11.51 10.40 13.60
N LYS A 194 -10.49 9.53 13.69
CA LYS A 194 -9.10 9.91 13.43
C LYS A 194 -8.87 10.29 11.96
N LEU A 195 -9.52 9.61 11.02
CA LEU A 195 -9.47 9.95 9.59
C LEU A 195 -10.15 11.30 9.31
N GLU A 196 -11.32 11.53 9.89
CA GLU A 196 -12.09 12.78 9.74
C GLU A 196 -11.35 13.96 10.36
N ALA A 197 -10.79 13.81 11.56
CA ALA A 197 -10.01 14.85 12.23
C ALA A 197 -8.78 15.28 11.42
N ALA A 198 -8.13 14.36 10.70
CA ALA A 198 -7.03 14.69 9.80
C ALA A 198 -7.48 15.54 8.60
N SER A 199 -8.66 15.23 8.06
CA SER A 199 -9.28 15.95 6.94
C SER A 199 -9.55 17.42 7.27
N GLN A 200 -10.08 17.65 8.47
CA GLN A 200 -10.47 18.99 8.93
C GLN A 200 -9.24 19.89 9.12
N ARG A 201 -8.12 19.33 9.60
CA ARG A 201 -6.85 20.07 9.74
C ARG A 201 -6.28 20.51 8.39
N SER A 202 -6.36 19.64 7.37
CA SER A 202 -5.91 19.97 6.02
C SER A 202 -6.75 21.08 5.38
N SER A 203 -8.04 21.15 5.70
CA SER A 203 -8.96 22.16 5.17
C SER A 203 -8.77 23.54 5.82
N ALA A 204 -8.45 23.59 7.12
CA ALA A 204 -8.23 24.85 7.84
C ALA A 204 -6.94 25.59 7.46
N ALA A 205 -5.94 24.88 6.90
CA ALA A 205 -4.72 25.47 6.37
C ALA A 205 -4.85 25.99 4.92
N GLY A 206 -6.00 25.76 4.27
CA GLY A 206 -6.20 25.92 2.83
C GLY A 206 -6.76 27.27 2.35
N THR A 207 -6.39 28.40 2.97
CA THR A 207 -6.68 29.74 2.42
C THR A 207 -5.40 30.49 2.11
N CYS A 208 -4.61 30.00 1.16
CA CYS A 208 -3.59 30.78 0.45
C CYS A 208 -3.47 30.25 -0.99
N THR A 209 -3.51 31.20 -1.92
CA THR A 209 -3.47 31.10 -3.39
C THR A 209 -2.52 30.06 -3.96
N ALA A 210 -2.98 29.42 -5.03
CA ALA A 210 -2.21 28.56 -5.93
C ALA A 210 -0.89 29.21 -6.38
N ILE A 211 0.21 28.82 -5.75
CA ILE A 211 1.54 28.83 -6.35
C ILE A 211 2.14 27.47 -6.00
N ILE A 212 2.59 26.76 -7.03
CA ILE A 212 3.26 25.45 -6.95
C ILE A 212 4.69 25.69 -6.44
N ASP A 213 4.81 26.31 -5.26
CA ASP A 213 6.06 26.56 -4.56
C ASP A 213 5.92 26.08 -3.12
N ALA A 214 5.47 24.82 -2.98
CA ALA A 214 5.47 24.12 -1.71
C ALA A 214 6.84 23.46 -1.51
N SER A 215 7.84 24.27 -1.15
CA SER A 215 8.90 23.79 -0.28
C SER A 215 8.24 23.47 1.07
N PRO A 216 8.26 22.22 1.56
CA PRO A 216 7.61 21.91 2.82
C PRO A 216 8.37 22.64 3.92
N ALA A 217 7.70 23.57 4.60
CA ALA A 217 8.19 24.19 5.81
C ALA A 217 8.53 23.08 6.82
N ALA A 218 9.84 22.82 6.94
CA ALA A 218 10.42 21.96 7.95
C ALA A 218 10.24 22.65 9.31
N GLY A 219 9.22 22.26 10.07
CA GLY A 219 9.01 22.84 11.39
C GLY A 219 7.68 22.48 12.04
N ALA A 220 7.57 21.22 12.49
CA ALA A 220 6.75 20.69 13.58
C ALA A 220 5.98 19.40 13.17
N SER A 221 6.36 18.28 13.79
CA SER A 221 5.85 16.90 13.66
C SER A 221 6.17 16.11 12.37
N ALA A 222 7.43 16.09 11.94
CA ALA A 222 7.88 15.33 10.76
C ALA A 222 7.82 13.79 10.88
N ASP A 223 7.57 13.23 12.07
CA ASP A 223 7.70 11.77 12.31
C ASP A 223 6.39 10.98 12.31
N LYS A 224 5.22 11.63 12.25
CA LYS A 224 3.94 10.91 12.27
C LYS A 224 3.37 10.72 10.87
N LEU A 225 3.18 9.46 10.47
CA LEU A 225 2.48 9.11 9.24
C LEU A 225 1.05 9.69 9.25
N PRO A 226 0.55 10.21 8.12
CA PRO A 226 -0.85 10.58 8.00
C PRO A 226 -1.76 9.39 8.36
N PRO A 227 -2.88 9.61 9.09
CA PRO A 227 -3.75 8.52 9.55
C PRO A 227 -4.22 7.57 8.43
N VAL A 228 -4.53 8.10 7.24
CA VAL A 228 -4.90 7.24 6.10
C VAL A 228 -3.76 6.34 5.66
N LEU A 229 -2.52 6.82 5.64
CA LEU A 229 -1.37 5.98 5.29
C LEU A 229 -1.08 4.97 6.40
N GLU A 230 -1.28 5.34 7.66
CA GLU A 230 -1.17 4.43 8.80
C GLU A 230 -2.18 3.27 8.66
N LEU A 231 -3.45 3.55 8.35
CA LEU A 231 -4.49 2.54 8.14
C LEU A 231 -4.07 1.49 7.11
N TYR A 232 -3.64 1.93 5.93
CA TYR A 232 -3.22 1.02 4.86
C TYR A 232 -1.90 0.30 5.19
N THR A 233 -0.95 0.95 5.88
CA THR A 233 0.30 0.28 6.28
C THR A 233 0.04 -0.90 7.23
N ASN A 234 -1.07 -0.87 7.96
CA ASN A 234 -1.50 -1.91 8.88
C ASN A 234 -2.56 -2.86 8.27
N GLU A 235 -2.53 -3.09 6.95
CA GLU A 235 -3.45 -4.01 6.24
C GLU A 235 -3.49 -5.42 6.86
N ALA A 236 -2.38 -5.92 7.40
CA ALA A 236 -2.33 -7.22 8.06
C ALA A 236 -3.18 -7.33 9.35
N LEU A 237 -3.67 -6.20 9.87
CA LEU A 237 -4.57 -6.16 11.04
C LEU A 237 -6.04 -5.99 10.65
N TRP A 238 -6.35 -5.89 9.37
CA TRP A 238 -7.73 -5.77 8.91
C TRP A 238 -8.46 -7.10 9.08
N PRO A 239 -9.75 -7.09 9.43
CA PRO A 239 -10.55 -8.31 9.44
C PRO A 239 -10.72 -8.85 8.02
N ASP A 240 -11.05 -10.14 7.94
CA ASP A 240 -11.50 -10.72 6.68
C ASP A 240 -12.82 -10.04 6.27
N PRO A 241 -12.91 -9.46 5.06
CA PRO A 241 -14.13 -8.79 4.60
C PRO A 241 -15.36 -9.72 4.54
N ASP A 242 -15.16 -11.04 4.41
CA ASP A 242 -16.27 -12.01 4.38
C ASP A 242 -16.78 -12.34 5.79
N GLU A 243 -15.90 -12.28 6.81
CA GLU A 243 -16.26 -12.50 8.21
C GLU A 243 -16.86 -11.25 8.86
N ASP A 244 -16.36 -10.07 8.48
CA ASP A 244 -16.76 -8.80 9.12
C ASP A 244 -17.00 -7.68 8.09
N PRO A 245 -18.21 -7.61 7.51
CA PRO A 245 -18.54 -6.58 6.52
C PRO A 245 -18.61 -5.17 7.11
N SER A 246 -18.63 -5.01 8.44
CA SER A 246 -18.75 -3.69 9.07
C SER A 246 -17.52 -2.81 8.80
N PHE A 247 -16.35 -3.43 8.62
CA PHE A 247 -15.10 -2.72 8.32
C PHE A 247 -15.11 -2.04 6.95
N ALA A 248 -15.99 -2.45 6.03
CA ALA A 248 -16.15 -1.81 4.73
C ALA A 248 -16.49 -0.31 4.85
N ALA A 249 -17.20 0.09 5.91
CA ALA A 249 -17.51 1.50 6.18
C ALA A 249 -16.24 2.32 6.50
N VAL A 250 -15.27 1.72 7.21
CA VAL A 250 -13.96 2.34 7.50
C VAL A 250 -13.19 2.55 6.21
N LEU A 251 -13.10 1.52 5.35
CA LEU A 251 -12.41 1.61 4.07
C LEU A 251 -13.09 2.62 3.11
N SER A 252 -14.41 2.68 3.13
CA SER A 252 -15.19 3.68 2.38
C SER A 252 -14.87 5.11 2.84
N ALA A 253 -14.76 5.35 4.15
CA ALA A 253 -14.36 6.64 4.71
C ALA A 253 -12.88 6.99 4.45
N ALA A 254 -12.00 5.99 4.42
CA ALA A 254 -10.57 6.17 4.17
C ALA A 254 -10.24 6.52 2.72
N LYS A 255 -10.99 6.00 1.76
CA LYS A 255 -10.72 6.17 0.32
C LYS A 255 -10.68 7.65 -0.12
N PRO A 256 -11.65 8.52 0.23
CA PRO A 256 -11.56 9.96 -0.06
C PRO A 256 -10.32 10.64 0.56
N GLN A 257 -9.90 10.21 1.75
CA GLN A 257 -8.71 10.75 2.41
C GLN A 257 -7.43 10.36 1.68
N LEU A 258 -7.37 9.13 1.18
CA LEU A 258 -6.23 8.63 0.41
C LEU A 258 -6.10 9.43 -0.90
N VAL A 259 -7.23 9.64 -1.58
CA VAL A 259 -7.29 10.43 -2.81
C VAL A 259 -6.90 11.88 -2.56
N SER A 260 -7.41 12.49 -1.48
CA SER A 260 -7.05 13.86 -1.09
C SER A 260 -5.55 14.00 -0.79
N TYR A 261 -4.97 13.01 -0.11
CA TYR A 261 -3.55 12.99 0.23
C TYR A 261 -2.64 12.94 -1.00
N PHE A 262 -2.94 12.06 -1.96
CA PHE A 262 -2.15 11.93 -3.19
C PHE A 262 -2.55 12.95 -4.28
N ASN A 263 -3.72 13.59 -4.12
CA ASN A 263 -4.34 14.55 -5.01
C ASN A 263 -4.67 14.00 -6.42
N ASN A 264 -3.66 13.77 -7.24
CA ASN A 264 -3.79 13.30 -8.61
C ASN A 264 -2.51 12.61 -9.11
N ALA A 265 -2.60 11.84 -10.19
CA ALA A 265 -1.49 11.06 -10.73
C ALA A 265 -0.25 11.92 -11.03
N ILE A 266 -0.44 13.12 -11.57
CA ILE A 266 0.65 14.03 -11.94
C ILE A 266 1.39 14.55 -10.70
N SER A 267 0.67 14.86 -9.63
CA SER A 267 1.25 15.26 -8.35
C SER A 267 2.09 14.13 -7.76
N VAL A 268 1.59 12.89 -7.80
CA VAL A 268 2.33 11.71 -7.32
C VAL A 268 3.61 11.49 -8.13
N LEU A 269 3.52 11.52 -9.45
CA LEU A 269 4.64 11.22 -10.35
C LEU A 269 5.72 12.31 -10.35
N ASN A 270 5.32 13.57 -10.17
CA ASN A 270 6.24 14.70 -10.15
C ASN A 270 6.76 15.07 -8.76
N THR A 271 6.17 14.58 -7.67
CA THR A 271 6.62 14.91 -6.30
C THR A 271 7.40 13.74 -5.68
N PRO A 272 8.72 13.87 -5.43
CA PRO A 272 9.56 12.77 -4.96
C PRO A 272 9.06 12.11 -3.68
N LEU A 273 8.57 12.92 -2.72
CA LEU A 273 8.01 12.42 -1.46
C LEU A 273 6.75 11.57 -1.70
N LEU A 274 5.79 12.06 -2.48
CA LEU A 274 4.57 11.32 -2.82
C LEU A 274 4.90 10.05 -3.62
N ARG A 275 5.86 10.11 -4.54
CA ARG A 275 6.33 8.93 -5.27
C ARG A 275 6.95 7.89 -4.33
N GLN A 276 7.78 8.31 -3.37
CA GLN A 276 8.35 7.41 -2.36
C GLN A 276 7.26 6.77 -1.50
N GLN A 277 6.23 7.53 -1.13
CA GLN A 277 5.10 7.04 -0.34
C GLN A 277 4.21 6.09 -1.14
N LEU A 278 3.90 6.39 -2.40
CA LEU A 278 3.23 5.47 -3.33
C LEU A 278 3.95 4.12 -3.36
N LEU A 279 5.27 4.13 -3.49
CA LEU A 279 6.10 2.92 -3.53
C LEU A 279 6.10 2.09 -2.23
N LYS A 280 5.68 2.68 -1.11
CA LYS A 280 5.53 2.00 0.18
C LYS A 280 4.09 1.50 0.42
N LEU A 281 3.12 1.96 -0.37
CA LEU A 281 1.73 1.52 -0.24
C LEU A 281 1.60 0.03 -0.53
N PRO A 282 0.76 -0.69 0.23
CA PRO A 282 0.37 -2.03 -0.16
C PRO A 282 -0.63 -2.00 -1.33
N SER A 283 -0.90 -3.17 -1.91
CA SER A 283 -1.75 -3.31 -3.08
C SER A 283 -3.18 -2.84 -2.84
N ALA A 284 -3.78 -3.09 -1.67
CA ALA A 284 -5.13 -2.64 -1.35
C ALA A 284 -5.27 -1.11 -1.39
N ALA A 285 -4.24 -0.37 -0.96
CA ALA A 285 -4.21 1.09 -1.03
C ALA A 285 -4.13 1.59 -2.48
N VAL A 286 -3.25 0.99 -3.29
CA VAL A 286 -3.14 1.35 -4.71
C VAL A 286 -4.44 1.02 -5.44
N TYR A 287 -5.07 -0.11 -5.11
CA TYR A 287 -6.38 -0.47 -5.65
C TYR A 287 -7.43 0.58 -5.28
N ALA A 288 -7.57 0.95 -4.00
CA ALA A 288 -8.52 1.96 -3.56
C ALA A 288 -8.30 3.33 -4.23
N LEU A 289 -7.02 3.71 -4.44
CA LEU A 289 -6.65 4.93 -5.15
C LEU A 289 -7.10 4.90 -6.62
N LEU A 290 -6.82 3.80 -7.33
CA LEU A 290 -7.18 3.64 -8.74
C LEU A 290 -8.69 3.44 -8.95
N GLU A 291 -9.37 2.75 -8.03
CA GLU A 291 -10.81 2.54 -8.06
C GLU A 291 -11.58 3.85 -7.91
N SER A 292 -11.03 4.82 -7.17
CA SER A 292 -11.68 6.12 -6.97
C SER A 292 -11.84 6.89 -8.28
N SER A 293 -13.08 7.28 -8.58
CA SER A 293 -13.40 8.17 -9.70
C SER A 293 -12.91 9.60 -9.48
N ALA A 294 -12.64 10.00 -8.23
CA ALA A 294 -12.17 11.34 -7.87
C ALA A 294 -10.64 11.50 -8.04
N PHE A 295 -9.89 10.40 -8.23
CA PHE A 295 -8.45 10.48 -8.44
C PHE A 295 -8.16 10.96 -9.87
N GLY A 296 -7.79 12.24 -9.98
CA GLY A 296 -7.60 12.92 -11.25
C GLY A 296 -6.30 12.54 -11.95
N THR A 297 -6.25 12.81 -13.26
CA THR A 297 -5.06 12.63 -14.10
C THR A 297 -5.10 13.60 -15.28
N ASP A 298 -3.98 13.78 -15.96
CA ASP A 298 -3.92 14.50 -17.23
C ASP A 298 -4.27 13.60 -18.43
N SER A 299 -3.88 12.33 -18.36
CA SER A 299 -4.31 11.25 -19.23
C SER A 299 -4.23 9.90 -18.52
N GLU A 300 -4.93 8.89 -19.02
CA GLU A 300 -4.83 7.54 -18.44
C GLU A 300 -3.44 6.92 -18.64
N SER A 301 -2.66 7.42 -19.60
CA SER A 301 -1.26 7.02 -19.78
C SER A 301 -0.40 7.33 -18.54
N SER A 302 -0.70 8.44 -17.83
CA SER A 302 -0.03 8.75 -16.55
C SER A 302 -0.46 7.81 -15.42
N ILE A 303 -1.72 7.36 -15.41
CA ILE A 303 -2.19 6.33 -14.47
C ILE A 303 -1.46 5.00 -14.71
N LEU A 304 -1.35 4.58 -15.98
CA LEU A 304 -0.63 3.36 -16.33
C LEU A 304 0.86 3.46 -15.96
N LEU A 305 1.49 4.62 -16.18
CA LEU A 305 2.86 4.87 -15.75
C LEU A 305 3.01 4.83 -14.21
N MET A 306 2.04 5.37 -13.47
CA MET A 306 2.03 5.31 -12.01
C MET A 306 1.95 3.86 -11.52
N LEU A 307 1.07 3.05 -12.13
CA LEU A 307 0.96 1.63 -11.83
C LEU A 307 2.24 0.86 -12.20
N ALA A 308 2.82 1.11 -13.37
CA ALA A 308 4.10 0.52 -13.79
C ALA A 308 5.23 0.86 -12.81
N THR A 309 5.27 2.11 -12.33
CA THR A 309 6.24 2.57 -11.32
C THR A 309 6.10 1.78 -10.02
N TRP A 310 4.87 1.51 -9.58
CA TRP A 310 4.61 0.70 -8.40
C TRP A 310 4.94 -0.78 -8.62
N MET A 311 4.51 -1.36 -9.75
CA MET A 311 4.75 -2.76 -10.11
C MET A 311 6.23 -3.08 -10.20
N LYS A 312 7.05 -2.19 -10.79
CA LYS A 312 8.50 -2.36 -10.88
C LYS A 312 9.15 -2.64 -9.51
N LYS A 313 8.62 -2.09 -8.42
CA LYS A 313 9.14 -2.29 -7.06
C LYS A 313 8.38 -3.34 -6.25
N ASN A 314 7.08 -3.49 -6.47
CA ASN A 314 6.20 -4.28 -5.61
C ASN A 314 5.57 -5.50 -6.29
N TYR A 315 6.05 -5.90 -7.49
CA TYR A 315 5.54 -7.08 -8.21
C TYR A 315 5.43 -8.32 -7.31
N ALA A 316 6.48 -8.65 -6.57
CA ALA A 316 6.52 -9.83 -5.70
C ALA A 316 5.59 -9.74 -4.46
N LYS A 317 5.10 -8.55 -4.12
CA LYS A 317 4.21 -8.34 -2.96
C LYS A 317 2.73 -8.46 -3.31
N ALA A 318 2.38 -8.33 -4.60
CA ALA A 318 1.02 -8.54 -5.07
C ALA A 318 0.94 -9.91 -5.73
N ASP A 319 0.01 -10.75 -5.29
CA ASP A 319 -0.31 -11.99 -6.00
C ASP A 319 -0.89 -11.71 -7.40
N ALA A 320 -1.00 -12.76 -8.23
CA ALA A 320 -1.47 -12.64 -9.60
C ALA A 320 -2.89 -12.05 -9.70
N THR A 321 -3.80 -12.45 -8.80
CA THR A 321 -5.19 -11.99 -8.77
C THR A 321 -5.26 -10.49 -8.45
N MET A 322 -4.49 -10.03 -7.48
CA MET A 322 -4.41 -8.62 -7.13
C MET A 322 -3.75 -7.79 -8.24
N ARG A 323 -2.70 -8.31 -8.90
CA ARG A 323 -2.10 -7.65 -10.06
C ARG A 323 -3.11 -7.49 -11.19
N GLU A 324 -3.88 -8.52 -11.51
CA GLU A 324 -4.96 -8.44 -12.48
C GLU A 324 -5.99 -7.39 -12.06
N ARG A 325 -6.49 -7.43 -10.82
CA ARG A 325 -7.45 -6.45 -10.30
C ARG A 325 -6.96 -5.01 -10.44
N LEU A 326 -5.69 -4.74 -10.14
CA LEU A 326 -5.06 -3.44 -10.31
C LEU A 326 -5.02 -3.00 -11.78
N CYS A 327 -4.63 -3.91 -12.69
CA CYS A 327 -4.60 -3.63 -14.13
C CYS A 327 -5.99 -3.27 -14.66
N ARG A 328 -7.02 -3.96 -14.17
CA ARG A 328 -8.43 -3.72 -14.54
C ARG A 328 -8.98 -2.37 -14.08
N GLN A 329 -8.30 -1.69 -13.15
CA GLN A 329 -8.68 -0.32 -12.73
C GLN A 329 -8.17 0.78 -13.66
N VAL A 330 -7.18 0.50 -14.51
CA VAL A 330 -6.69 1.46 -15.51
C VAL A 330 -7.66 1.50 -16.67
N ARG A 331 -8.19 2.66 -17.05
CA ARG A 331 -9.15 2.82 -18.16
C ARG A 331 -8.44 2.70 -19.51
N LEU A 332 -8.06 1.49 -19.91
CA LEU A 332 -7.21 1.23 -21.07
C LEU A 332 -7.73 1.86 -22.38
N VAL A 333 -9.05 1.98 -22.56
CA VAL A 333 -9.68 2.67 -23.70
C VAL A 333 -9.33 4.17 -23.77
N GLN A 334 -8.99 4.79 -22.63
CA GLN A 334 -8.60 6.20 -22.50
C GLN A 334 -7.09 6.44 -22.60
N LEU A 335 -6.30 5.41 -22.94
CA LEU A 335 -4.87 5.58 -23.18
C LEU A 335 -4.62 6.45 -24.42
N SER A 336 -3.52 7.21 -24.40
CA SER A 336 -3.12 8.01 -25.55
C SER A 336 -2.77 7.13 -26.77
N LYS A 337 -2.81 7.71 -27.98
CA LYS A 337 -2.43 7.03 -29.23
C LYS A 337 -1.08 6.28 -29.17
N PRO A 338 0.03 6.86 -28.69
CA PRO A 338 1.30 6.13 -28.59
C PRO A 338 1.22 4.97 -27.59
N TYR A 339 0.41 5.10 -26.54
CA TYR A 339 0.21 4.02 -25.58
C TYR A 339 -0.62 2.87 -26.17
N LEU A 340 -1.73 3.17 -26.84
CA LEU A 340 -2.55 2.16 -27.52
C LEU A 340 -1.80 1.48 -28.67
N GLY A 341 -1.01 2.25 -29.44
CA GLY A 341 -0.32 1.76 -30.63
C GLY A 341 0.99 1.01 -30.36
N PHE A 342 1.67 1.30 -29.25
CA PHE A 342 3.02 0.78 -29.00
C PHE A 342 3.19 0.21 -27.59
N VAL A 343 2.88 0.98 -26.55
CA VAL A 343 3.14 0.55 -25.16
C VAL A 343 2.28 -0.65 -24.77
N LEU A 344 0.97 -0.59 -25.03
CA LEU A 344 0.04 -1.67 -24.69
C LEU A 344 0.37 -2.97 -25.43
N PRO A 345 0.58 -2.98 -26.76
CA PRO A 345 1.03 -4.19 -27.46
C PRO A 345 2.33 -4.79 -26.92
N ALA A 346 3.30 -3.96 -26.53
CA ALA A 346 4.55 -4.46 -25.95
C ALA A 346 4.33 -5.14 -24.58
N LEU A 347 3.52 -4.52 -23.70
CA LEU A 347 3.17 -5.10 -22.39
C LEU A 347 2.38 -6.41 -22.53
N VAL A 348 1.50 -6.49 -23.54
CA VAL A 348 0.74 -7.70 -23.84
C VAL A 348 1.65 -8.84 -24.30
N LEU A 349 2.62 -8.56 -25.18
CA LEU A 349 3.61 -9.55 -25.58
C LEU A 349 4.46 -10.02 -24.40
N ASP A 350 4.84 -9.11 -23.49
CA ASP A 350 5.56 -9.48 -22.26
C ASP A 350 4.69 -10.40 -21.37
N TYR A 351 3.38 -10.12 -21.24
CA TYR A 351 2.43 -10.98 -20.50
C TYR A 351 2.24 -12.36 -21.14
N GLU A 352 2.06 -12.43 -22.45
CA GLU A 352 1.90 -13.70 -23.17
C GLU A 352 3.18 -14.55 -23.16
N THR A 353 4.35 -13.90 -23.11
CA THR A 353 5.64 -14.60 -23.00
C THR A 353 5.88 -15.12 -21.58
N GLY A 354 5.44 -14.39 -20.55
CA GLY A 354 5.69 -14.76 -19.16
C GLY A 354 4.80 -14.04 -18.16
N ALA A 355 3.56 -14.50 -17.98
CA ALA A 355 2.60 -13.94 -17.02
C ALA A 355 3.06 -13.96 -15.55
N GLN A 356 4.00 -14.85 -15.21
CA GLN A 356 4.62 -14.94 -13.88
C GLN A 356 5.96 -14.20 -13.78
N ALA A 357 6.45 -13.63 -14.89
CA ALA A 357 7.64 -12.80 -14.89
C ALA A 357 7.27 -11.35 -14.52
N PRO A 358 8.17 -10.59 -13.89
CA PRO A 358 7.96 -9.18 -13.60
C PRO A 358 7.62 -8.31 -14.83
N ALA A 359 8.11 -8.68 -16.02
CA ALA A 359 7.77 -7.99 -17.27
C ALA A 359 6.31 -8.19 -17.68
N GLY A 360 5.76 -9.40 -17.47
CA GLY A 360 4.38 -9.76 -17.76
C GLY A 360 3.40 -9.40 -16.64
N TRP A 361 3.46 -8.19 -16.10
CA TRP A 361 2.59 -7.78 -14.99
C TRP A 361 1.21 -7.30 -15.45
N LEU A 362 1.06 -6.86 -16.70
CA LEU A 362 -0.21 -6.35 -17.25
C LEU A 362 -1.06 -7.52 -17.78
N ALA A 363 -2.05 -7.95 -17.01
CA ALA A 363 -2.91 -9.09 -17.34
C ALA A 363 -3.93 -8.77 -18.46
N VAL A 364 -3.45 -8.61 -19.69
CA VAL A 364 -4.22 -8.33 -20.90
C VAL A 364 -3.64 -9.15 -22.05
N ASN A 365 -4.48 -9.87 -22.79
CA ASN A 365 -4.05 -10.66 -23.96
C ASN A 365 -4.14 -9.86 -25.28
N GLY A 366 -3.56 -10.40 -26.36
CA GLY A 366 -3.51 -9.78 -27.68
C GLY A 366 -4.88 -9.41 -28.24
N MET A 367 -5.87 -10.31 -28.11
CA MET A 367 -7.22 -10.09 -28.62
C MET A 367 -7.95 -9.00 -27.85
N GLU A 368 -7.79 -8.97 -26.53
CA GLU A 368 -8.34 -7.94 -25.67
C GLU A 368 -7.73 -6.57 -25.97
N ALA A 369 -6.40 -6.49 -26.15
CA ALA A 369 -5.72 -5.24 -26.49
C ALA A 369 -6.11 -4.70 -27.87
N ALA A 370 -6.31 -5.59 -28.85
CA ALA A 370 -6.86 -5.24 -30.16
C ALA A 370 -8.29 -4.69 -30.04
N PHE A 371 -9.13 -5.36 -29.24
CA PHE A 371 -10.49 -4.89 -28.96
C PHE A 371 -10.51 -3.51 -28.28
N ILE A 372 -9.69 -3.31 -27.24
CA ILE A 372 -9.53 -2.01 -26.55
C ILE A 372 -9.11 -0.92 -27.53
N SER A 373 -8.15 -1.21 -28.39
CA SER A 373 -7.65 -0.25 -29.39
C SER A 373 -8.70 0.14 -30.42
N ASN A 374 -9.55 -0.81 -30.82
CA ASN A 374 -10.68 -0.55 -31.72
C ASN A 374 -11.77 0.27 -31.00
N LEU A 375 -12.12 -0.11 -29.77
CA LEU A 375 -13.13 0.58 -28.97
C LEU A 375 -12.74 2.04 -28.70
N ALA A 376 -11.46 2.32 -28.43
CA ALA A 376 -10.94 3.67 -28.22
C ALA A 376 -11.08 4.58 -29.46
N ARG A 377 -11.04 4.02 -30.67
CA ARG A 377 -11.12 4.76 -31.94
C ARG A 377 -12.51 4.78 -32.55
N ALA A 378 -13.37 3.86 -32.14
CA ALA A 378 -14.70 3.68 -32.70
C ALA A 378 -15.57 4.94 -32.52
N SER A 379 -16.41 5.21 -33.51
CA SER A 379 -17.52 6.18 -33.41
C SER A 379 -18.58 5.71 -32.40
N PRO A 380 -19.49 6.58 -31.92
CA PRO A 380 -20.52 6.16 -30.96
C PRO A 380 -21.37 4.96 -31.41
N VAL A 381 -21.70 4.88 -32.71
CA VAL A 381 -22.49 3.77 -33.27
C VAL A 381 -21.67 2.47 -33.32
N GLU A 382 -20.41 2.55 -33.78
CA GLU A 382 -19.52 1.38 -33.79
C GLU A 382 -19.21 0.89 -32.38
N ARG A 383 -19.13 1.79 -31.39
CA ARG A 383 -18.92 1.42 -29.99
C ARG A 383 -20.04 0.56 -29.45
N GLU A 384 -21.30 0.95 -29.67
CA GLU A 384 -22.45 0.15 -29.23
C GLU A 384 -22.43 -1.26 -29.84
N GLN A 385 -22.06 -1.36 -31.12
CA GLN A 385 -21.91 -2.64 -31.81
C GLN A 385 -20.74 -3.47 -31.24
N LEU A 386 -19.60 -2.84 -30.97
CA LEU A 386 -18.44 -3.49 -30.37
C LEU A 386 -18.71 -3.94 -28.93
N GLU A 387 -19.41 -3.14 -28.12
CA GLU A 387 -19.83 -3.49 -26.77
C GLU A 387 -20.78 -4.69 -26.79
N THR A 388 -21.74 -4.70 -27.72
CA THR A 388 -22.64 -5.84 -27.91
C THR A 388 -21.87 -7.10 -28.27
N ALA A 389 -20.97 -7.02 -29.26
CA ALA A 389 -20.16 -8.15 -29.72
C ALA A 389 -19.16 -8.64 -28.64
N GLY A 390 -18.61 -7.72 -27.84
CA GLY A 390 -17.62 -8.01 -26.81
C GLY A 390 -18.19 -8.48 -25.46
N SER A 391 -19.49 -8.27 -25.21
CA SER A 391 -20.12 -8.51 -23.90
C SER A 391 -20.01 -9.94 -23.37
N GLY A 392 -19.92 -10.94 -24.26
CA GLY A 392 -19.71 -12.34 -23.91
C GLY A 392 -18.25 -12.79 -23.85
N MET A 393 -17.32 -11.98 -24.36
CA MET A 393 -15.89 -12.32 -24.44
C MET A 393 -15.04 -11.58 -23.42
N PHE A 394 -15.44 -10.36 -23.07
CA PHE A 394 -14.66 -9.42 -22.30
C PHE A 394 -15.45 -8.92 -21.09
N GLY A 395 -14.77 -8.68 -19.97
CA GLY A 395 -15.36 -8.12 -18.77
C GLY A 395 -15.67 -6.62 -18.90
N LEU A 396 -16.59 -6.25 -19.80
CA LEU A 396 -16.89 -4.85 -20.17
C LEU A 396 -17.37 -3.96 -19.01
N LYS A 397 -17.79 -4.57 -17.90
CA LYS A 397 -18.15 -3.86 -16.66
C LYS A 397 -16.94 -3.32 -15.90
N THR A 398 -15.73 -3.76 -16.24
CA THR A 398 -14.52 -3.30 -15.57
C THR A 398 -14.12 -1.90 -16.05
N PRO A 399 -13.48 -1.08 -15.20
CA PRO A 399 -13.01 0.26 -15.58
C PRO A 399 -12.11 0.27 -16.82
N ALA A 400 -11.41 -0.83 -17.12
CA ALA A 400 -10.57 -0.99 -18.31
C ALA A 400 -11.25 -0.61 -19.63
N TYR A 401 -12.56 -0.83 -19.75
CA TYR A 401 -13.34 -0.53 -20.95
C TYR A 401 -14.10 0.79 -20.86
N SER A 402 -13.97 1.53 -19.76
CA SER A 402 -14.71 2.78 -19.56
C SER A 402 -14.32 3.83 -20.59
N ILE A 403 -15.33 4.34 -21.30
CA ILE A 403 -15.17 5.48 -22.21
C ILE A 403 -15.19 6.83 -21.48
N THR A 404 -15.48 6.83 -20.17
CA THR A 404 -15.52 8.04 -19.37
C THR A 404 -14.10 8.36 -18.91
N PRO A 405 -13.55 9.55 -19.20
CA PRO A 405 -12.23 9.94 -18.70
C PRO A 405 -12.26 10.19 -17.19
N ARG A 406 -11.11 10.05 -16.52
CA ARG A 406 -10.95 10.50 -15.13
C ARG A 406 -11.00 12.03 -15.07
N PRO A 407 -11.28 12.62 -13.89
CA PRO A 407 -11.25 14.07 -13.73
C PRO A 407 -9.92 14.65 -14.21
N GLN A 408 -10.01 15.69 -15.04
CA GLN A 408 -8.85 16.42 -15.51
C GLN A 408 -8.19 17.13 -14.32
N CYS A 409 -6.90 16.85 -14.08
CA CYS A 409 -6.15 17.46 -12.98
C CYS A 409 -5.37 18.72 -13.39
N LEU A 410 -5.32 19.02 -14.69
CA LEU A 410 -4.68 20.23 -15.20
C LEU A 410 -5.64 21.42 -15.08
N PRO A 411 -5.21 22.57 -14.52
CA PRO A 411 -5.97 23.81 -14.65
C PRO A 411 -5.95 24.28 -16.12
N GLU A 412 -6.85 25.20 -16.49
CA GLU A 412 -6.93 25.74 -17.86
C GLU A 412 -5.60 26.35 -18.35
N ALA A 413 -4.85 26.98 -17.45
CA ALA A 413 -3.53 27.56 -17.75
C ALA A 413 -2.40 26.52 -17.88
N GLY A 414 -2.68 25.25 -17.57
CA GLY A 414 -1.68 24.19 -17.47
C GLY A 414 -0.80 24.28 -16.22
N LEU A 415 0.21 23.42 -16.15
CA LEU A 415 1.17 23.39 -15.05
C LEU A 415 2.47 24.08 -15.46
N THR A 416 3.02 24.88 -14.55
CA THR A 416 4.30 25.56 -14.74
C THR A 416 5.38 24.86 -13.93
N PHE A 417 6.49 24.53 -14.59
CA PHE A 417 7.66 23.92 -13.95
C PHE A 417 8.89 24.79 -14.23
N HIS A 418 9.50 25.29 -13.16
CA HIS A 418 10.73 26.04 -13.24
C HIS A 418 11.92 25.08 -13.42
N TRP A 419 12.84 25.49 -14.28
CA TRP A 419 14.06 24.76 -14.58
C TRP A 419 15.23 25.73 -14.64
N HIS A 420 16.40 25.24 -14.29
CA HIS A 420 17.63 25.99 -14.24
C HIS A 420 18.81 25.12 -14.63
N VAL A 421 19.90 25.77 -15.04
CA VAL A 421 21.21 25.16 -15.24
C VAL A 421 22.21 26.05 -14.54
N THR A 422 23.09 25.48 -13.71
CA THR A 422 24.06 26.29 -12.98
C THR A 422 25.20 26.73 -13.91
N GLN A 423 25.86 27.83 -13.57
CA GLN A 423 27.03 28.28 -14.31
C GLN A 423 28.13 27.21 -14.30
N GLU A 424 28.37 26.58 -13.15
CA GLU A 424 29.33 25.48 -13.01
C GLU A 424 29.01 24.30 -13.95
N GLN A 425 27.75 23.88 -14.02
CA GLN A 425 27.31 22.81 -14.93
C GLN A 425 27.55 23.20 -16.41
N LEU A 426 27.28 24.46 -16.77
CA LEU A 426 27.56 24.96 -18.11
C LEU A 426 29.07 24.99 -18.40
N GLU A 427 29.88 25.54 -17.50
CA GLU A 427 31.33 25.63 -17.67
C GLU A 427 31.99 24.26 -17.77
N GLN A 428 31.59 23.32 -16.89
CA GLN A 428 32.07 21.95 -16.93
C GLN A 428 31.74 21.28 -18.26
N LYS A 429 30.52 21.42 -18.75
CA LYS A 429 30.08 20.77 -20.00
C LYS A 429 30.64 21.43 -21.25
N LEU A 430 30.71 22.76 -21.27
CA LEU A 430 31.25 23.52 -22.40
C LEU A 430 32.77 23.46 -22.48
N GLY A 431 33.46 23.42 -21.34
CA GLY A 431 34.92 23.30 -21.27
C GLY A 431 35.46 21.95 -21.74
N GLN A 432 34.60 20.93 -21.80
CA GLN A 432 35.02 19.57 -22.13
C GLN A 432 34.83 19.18 -23.62
N LEU A 433 33.99 19.83 -24.47
CA LEU A 433 33.61 19.22 -25.78
C LEU A 433 33.35 20.09 -27.02
N ARG A 434 33.48 19.40 -28.18
CA ARG A 434 33.21 19.82 -29.57
C ARG A 434 31.72 19.80 -29.99
N ARG A 435 30.86 18.96 -29.37
CA ARG A 435 29.39 18.90 -29.54
C ARG A 435 28.76 18.20 -28.34
N GLU A 436 27.94 18.90 -27.55
CA GLU A 436 27.22 18.27 -26.44
C GLU A 436 25.81 18.84 -26.19
N HIS A 437 25.03 18.01 -25.50
CA HIS A 437 23.77 18.35 -24.88
C HIS A 437 24.00 18.67 -23.41
N VAL A 438 23.53 19.83 -22.96
CA VAL A 438 23.41 20.14 -21.53
C VAL A 438 21.97 19.92 -21.12
N TYR A 439 21.77 19.19 -20.03
CA TYR A 439 20.45 18.88 -19.48
C TYR A 439 20.23 19.71 -18.21
N PRO A 440 19.37 20.73 -18.24
CA PRO A 440 18.98 21.47 -17.05
C PRO A 440 18.23 20.59 -16.05
N SER A 441 18.15 21.06 -14.82
CA SER A 441 17.35 20.45 -13.76
C SER A 441 16.11 21.29 -13.47
N PHE A 442 15.02 20.65 -13.11
CA PHE A 442 13.86 21.31 -12.53
C PHE A 442 14.06 21.58 -11.06
N ASP A 443 13.24 22.48 -10.51
CA ASP A 443 13.24 22.76 -9.08
C ASP A 443 13.04 21.50 -8.23
N GLY A 444 13.76 21.42 -7.13
CA GLY A 444 13.90 20.21 -6.32
C GLY A 444 14.86 19.16 -6.92
N GLY A 445 15.72 19.54 -7.88
CA GLY A 445 16.79 18.70 -8.40
C GLY A 445 16.33 17.58 -9.33
N LYS A 446 15.12 17.69 -9.90
CA LYS A 446 14.56 16.64 -10.77
C LYS A 446 15.10 16.82 -12.18
N ALA A 447 15.55 15.73 -12.80
CA ALA A 447 16.02 15.77 -14.18
C ALA A 447 14.88 15.79 -15.22
N HIS A 448 13.67 15.37 -14.83
CA HIS A 448 12.53 15.22 -15.74
C HIS A 448 11.23 15.56 -15.00
N ILE A 449 10.21 15.97 -15.75
CA ILE A 449 8.81 16.01 -15.32
C ILE A 449 8.01 14.94 -16.05
N VAL A 450 6.95 14.46 -15.44
CA VAL A 450 6.02 13.50 -16.00
C VAL A 450 4.78 14.23 -16.50
N ALA A 451 4.45 14.04 -17.77
CA ALA A 451 3.21 14.50 -18.38
C ALA A 451 2.78 13.57 -19.52
N ARG A 452 1.48 13.31 -19.60
CA ARG A 452 0.79 12.41 -20.54
C ARG A 452 1.41 11.00 -20.60
N GLY A 453 1.92 10.50 -19.49
CA GLY A 453 2.63 9.21 -19.39
C GLY A 453 4.11 9.23 -19.81
N PHE A 454 4.68 10.37 -20.20
CA PHE A 454 6.07 10.46 -20.67
C PHE A 454 6.94 11.31 -19.77
N LEU A 455 8.26 11.10 -19.85
CA LEU A 455 9.27 11.91 -19.19
C LEU A 455 9.69 13.06 -20.12
N TRP A 456 9.51 14.29 -19.65
CA TRP A 456 9.88 15.50 -20.38
C TRP A 456 11.05 16.19 -19.71
N ARG A 457 12.02 16.64 -20.51
CA ARG A 457 13.13 17.47 -20.01
C ARG A 457 13.58 18.50 -21.04
N PRO A 458 13.94 19.72 -20.61
CA PRO A 458 14.63 20.65 -21.49
C PRO A 458 16.04 20.13 -21.82
N SER A 459 16.58 20.58 -22.95
CA SER A 459 17.96 20.32 -23.36
C SER A 459 18.49 21.52 -24.13
N LEU A 460 19.68 21.94 -23.76
CA LEU A 460 20.46 22.92 -24.50
C LEU A 460 21.41 22.17 -25.42
N LYS A 461 21.36 22.46 -26.72
CA LYS A 461 22.26 21.87 -27.70
C LYS A 461 23.20 22.93 -28.22
N TYR A 462 24.49 22.68 -28.06
CA TYR A 462 25.55 23.53 -28.59
C TYR A 462 26.41 22.75 -29.59
N THR A 463 26.89 23.46 -30.61
CA THR A 463 27.85 22.94 -31.57
C THR A 463 28.93 23.99 -31.75
N VAL A 464 30.19 23.59 -31.58
CA VAL A 464 31.32 24.51 -31.70
C VAL A 464 31.29 25.23 -33.05
N GLY A 465 31.50 26.54 -33.00
CA GLY A 465 31.47 27.44 -34.16
C GLY A 465 30.08 27.97 -34.52
N GLN A 466 29.00 27.55 -33.85
CA GLN A 466 27.68 28.17 -34.03
C GLN A 466 27.57 29.47 -33.23
N ALA A 467 26.95 30.49 -33.82
CA ALA A 467 26.68 31.77 -33.16
C ALA A 467 25.53 31.72 -32.14
N ALA A 468 24.81 30.60 -32.07
CA ALA A 468 23.71 30.41 -31.14
C ALA A 468 23.62 28.95 -30.68
N ALA A 469 23.22 28.74 -29.43
CA ALA A 469 22.78 27.46 -28.93
C ALA A 469 21.28 27.27 -29.17
N GLY A 470 20.88 26.00 -29.32
CA GLY A 470 19.49 25.62 -29.45
C GLY A 470 18.90 25.15 -28.13
N LEU A 471 17.58 25.28 -28.01
CA LEU A 471 16.77 24.85 -26.88
C LEU A 471 15.74 23.85 -27.39
N PHE A 472 15.70 22.68 -26.77
CA PHE A 472 14.88 21.55 -27.17
C PHE A 472 14.12 21.01 -25.96
N LEU A 473 12.94 20.45 -26.21
CA LEU A 473 12.22 19.65 -25.24
C LEU A 473 12.30 18.19 -25.70
N TRP A 474 12.81 17.33 -24.83
CA TRP A 474 12.94 15.90 -25.05
C TRP A 474 11.80 15.15 -24.41
N CYS A 475 11.34 14.11 -25.10
CA CYS A 475 10.35 13.15 -24.62
C CYS A 475 11.00 11.78 -24.53
N ASN A 476 11.02 11.18 -23.34
CA ASN A 476 11.59 9.85 -23.08
C ASN A 476 10.53 8.91 -22.51
N MET A 477 10.78 7.61 -22.64
CA MET A 477 10.01 6.60 -21.94
C MET A 477 10.46 6.59 -20.47
N SER A 478 9.58 6.14 -19.57
CA SER A 478 9.96 5.99 -18.17
C SER A 478 10.69 4.67 -17.96
N SER A 479 11.76 4.72 -17.16
CA SER A 479 12.43 3.51 -16.65
C SER A 479 11.51 2.61 -15.83
N ALA A 480 10.31 3.06 -15.46
CA ALA A 480 9.28 2.20 -14.88
C ALA A 480 8.93 0.99 -15.77
N PHE A 481 9.11 1.11 -17.09
CA PHE A 481 8.91 0.03 -18.04
C PHE A 481 10.20 -0.77 -18.34
N GLU A 482 11.36 -0.31 -17.87
CA GLU A 482 12.63 -1.04 -17.93
C GLU A 482 12.67 -2.11 -16.83
N VAL A 483 11.92 -3.19 -17.06
CA VAL A 483 11.98 -4.43 -16.27
C VAL A 483 12.82 -5.44 -17.05
N ALA A 484 13.55 -6.32 -16.35
CA ALA A 484 14.31 -7.39 -17.00
C ALA A 484 13.38 -8.15 -17.96
N GLU A 485 13.87 -8.42 -19.17
CA GLU A 485 13.14 -9.10 -20.25
C GLU A 485 11.98 -8.30 -20.89
N SER A 486 11.67 -7.10 -20.40
CA SER A 486 10.64 -6.27 -21.03
C SER A 486 11.10 -5.73 -22.37
N ARG A 487 10.21 -5.79 -23.36
CA ARG A 487 10.40 -5.21 -24.69
C ARG A 487 10.49 -3.68 -24.68
N LEU A 488 10.01 -3.04 -23.61
CA LEU A 488 10.04 -1.59 -23.43
C LEU A 488 11.35 -1.08 -22.81
N GLY A 489 12.26 -1.97 -22.41
CA GLY A 489 13.51 -1.59 -21.76
C GLY A 489 14.56 -0.92 -22.67
N ASP A 490 14.32 -0.90 -23.98
CA ASP A 490 15.24 -0.31 -24.97
C ASP A 490 14.52 0.81 -25.76
N GLU A 491 14.71 2.05 -25.31
CA GLU A 491 14.10 3.24 -25.92
C GLU A 491 14.44 3.38 -27.40
N SER A 492 15.59 2.85 -27.86
CA SER A 492 16.02 2.97 -29.26
C SER A 492 15.10 2.24 -30.24
N LYS A 493 14.26 1.34 -29.73
CA LYS A 493 13.30 0.54 -30.53
C LYS A 493 11.91 1.18 -30.62
N LEU A 494 11.65 2.29 -29.92
CA LEU A 494 10.35 2.94 -29.90
C LEU A 494 10.19 3.93 -31.05
N ALA A 495 9.48 3.53 -32.10
CA ALA A 495 9.13 4.39 -33.24
C ALA A 495 7.73 5.03 -33.06
N ALA A 496 7.56 5.87 -32.04
CA ALA A 496 6.29 6.54 -31.76
C ALA A 496 6.44 8.06 -31.65
N VAL A 497 5.35 8.77 -31.94
CA VAL A 497 5.25 10.23 -31.78
C VAL A 497 4.21 10.58 -30.74
N VAL A 498 4.46 11.66 -30.00
CA VAL A 498 3.62 12.14 -28.92
C VAL A 498 3.10 13.53 -29.26
N GLU A 499 1.78 13.69 -29.11
CA GLU A 499 1.08 14.98 -29.15
C GLU A 499 1.25 15.68 -27.79
N PHE A 500 1.74 16.91 -27.80
CA PHE A 500 1.98 17.65 -26.55
C PHE A 500 1.84 19.16 -26.75
N ASP A 501 0.95 19.75 -25.96
CA ASP A 501 0.80 21.20 -25.87
C ASP A 501 1.66 21.71 -24.72
N ALA A 502 2.61 22.59 -25.02
CA ALA A 502 3.49 23.15 -24.01
C ALA A 502 4.12 24.47 -24.42
N HIS A 503 4.57 25.21 -23.42
CA HIS A 503 5.34 26.42 -23.59
C HIS A 503 6.70 26.27 -22.91
N LEU A 504 7.76 26.40 -23.70
CA LEU A 504 9.12 26.43 -23.19
C LEU A 504 9.62 27.87 -23.21
N ALA A 505 9.71 28.46 -22.02
CA ALA A 505 10.25 29.79 -21.82
C ALA A 505 11.69 29.73 -21.32
N VAL A 506 12.55 30.60 -21.88
CA VAL A 506 13.90 30.83 -21.40
C VAL A 506 14.13 32.33 -21.20
N HIS A 507 14.74 32.69 -20.07
CA HIS A 507 15.13 34.06 -19.79
C HIS A 507 16.57 34.28 -20.23
N LYS A 508 16.80 35.30 -21.05
CA LYS A 508 18.12 35.68 -21.56
C LYS A 508 18.37 37.16 -21.33
N TRP A 509 19.61 37.51 -20.97
CA TRP A 509 20.02 38.90 -20.78
C TRP A 509 20.57 39.45 -22.09
N GLN A 510 20.08 40.61 -22.50
CA GLN A 510 20.58 41.35 -23.65
C GLN A 510 20.70 42.83 -23.26
N ASP A 511 21.90 43.39 -23.35
CA ASP A 511 22.19 44.79 -22.99
C ASP A 511 21.76 45.15 -21.55
N GLY A 512 21.96 44.22 -20.62
CA GLY A 512 21.56 44.38 -19.21
C GLY A 512 20.05 44.21 -18.95
N VAL A 513 19.23 43.99 -19.98
CA VAL A 513 17.77 43.84 -19.86
C VAL A 513 17.34 42.38 -19.92
N ARG A 514 16.43 42.00 -19.00
CA ARG A 514 15.72 40.71 -19.03
C ARG A 514 14.81 40.60 -20.24
N ARG A 515 15.06 39.59 -21.07
CA ARG A 515 14.13 39.18 -22.13
C ARG A 515 13.69 37.74 -21.92
N THR A 516 12.41 37.47 -22.13
CA THR A 516 11.87 36.11 -22.15
C THR A 516 11.66 35.72 -23.60
N VAL A 517 12.23 34.58 -24.00
CA VAL A 517 11.94 33.96 -25.29
C VAL A 517 11.11 32.73 -25.01
N GLN A 518 9.98 32.61 -25.71
CA GLN A 518 9.04 31.51 -25.53
C GLN A 518 8.86 30.77 -26.85
N TYR A 519 8.91 29.45 -26.78
CA TYR A 519 8.51 28.57 -27.87
C TYR A 519 7.28 27.79 -27.45
N SER A 520 6.26 27.78 -28.31
CA SER A 520 5.03 27.03 -28.10
C SER A 520 5.06 25.77 -28.95
N TYR A 521 4.74 24.65 -28.33
CA TYR A 521 4.48 23.38 -28.98
C TYR A 521 2.97 23.23 -29.10
N SER A 522 2.46 23.04 -30.31
CA SER A 522 1.05 22.73 -30.56
C SER A 522 0.88 21.25 -30.91
N SER A 523 -0.03 20.56 -30.25
CA SER A 523 -0.36 19.15 -30.54
C SER A 523 -0.75 18.90 -32.00
N SER A 524 -1.21 19.90 -32.75
CA SER A 524 -1.58 19.77 -34.17
C SER A 524 -0.40 19.83 -35.13
N GLU A 525 0.70 20.49 -34.75
CA GLU A 525 1.84 20.80 -35.65
C GLU A 525 3.16 20.22 -35.13
N ASP A 526 3.26 20.04 -33.81
CA ASP A 526 4.45 19.73 -33.06
C ASP A 526 4.43 18.34 -32.44
N MET A 527 4.51 17.33 -33.30
CA MET A 527 4.76 15.95 -32.87
C MET A 527 6.21 15.79 -32.38
N VAL A 528 6.40 15.15 -31.22
CA VAL A 528 7.73 14.82 -30.67
C VAL A 528 7.94 13.32 -30.72
N THR A 529 9.01 12.86 -31.37
CA THR A 529 9.38 11.44 -31.37
C THR A 529 9.93 11.02 -30.01
N ILE A 530 9.50 9.88 -29.48
CA ILE A 530 10.05 9.31 -28.24
C ILE A 530 11.57 9.08 -28.41
N GLY A 531 12.35 9.43 -27.40
CA GLY A 531 13.81 9.40 -27.41
C GLY A 531 14.47 10.52 -28.21
N ARG A 532 13.69 11.53 -28.67
CA ARG A 532 14.21 12.69 -29.41
C ARG A 532 13.75 14.01 -28.81
N GLY A 533 14.48 15.07 -29.14
CA GLY A 533 14.14 16.45 -28.79
C GLY A 533 13.60 17.25 -29.97
N ARG A 534 12.58 18.07 -29.73
CA ARG A 534 12.06 19.08 -30.69
C ARG A 534 12.24 20.48 -30.12
N GLY A 535 12.62 21.44 -30.94
CA GLY A 535 12.83 22.81 -30.46
C GLY A 535 13.52 23.72 -31.46
N TRP A 536 14.07 24.83 -30.94
CA TRP A 536 14.67 25.90 -31.72
C TRP A 536 16.18 25.82 -31.70
N SER A 537 16.79 25.64 -32.87
CA SER A 537 18.23 25.45 -33.02
C SER A 537 19.08 26.71 -32.77
N LYS A 538 18.48 27.91 -32.79
CA LYS A 538 19.20 29.21 -32.72
C LYS A 538 18.53 30.23 -31.79
N VAL A 539 18.13 29.81 -30.60
CA VAL A 539 17.36 30.66 -29.67
C VAL A 539 18.22 31.46 -28.70
N LEU A 540 19.39 30.93 -28.34
CA LEU A 540 20.29 31.51 -27.35
C LEU A 540 21.55 32.02 -28.05
N PRO A 541 21.64 33.32 -28.38
CA PRO A 541 22.83 33.87 -29.01
C PRO A 541 24.03 33.70 -28.08
N LEU A 542 25.13 33.22 -28.64
CA LEU A 542 26.39 33.04 -27.95
C LEU A 542 27.26 34.26 -28.20
N ARG A 543 28.08 34.65 -27.22
CA ARG A 543 29.09 35.66 -27.45
C ARG A 543 30.06 35.11 -28.51
N PRO A 544 30.40 35.88 -29.55
CA PRO A 544 31.42 35.46 -30.49
C PRO A 544 32.69 35.16 -29.71
N THR A 545 33.25 33.98 -29.92
CA THR A 545 34.62 33.69 -29.50
C THR A 545 35.48 34.70 -30.23
N THR A 546 35.99 35.71 -29.53
CA THR A 546 37.02 36.59 -30.07
C THR A 546 38.15 35.69 -30.53
N ALA A 547 38.38 35.63 -31.84
CA ALA A 547 39.36 34.73 -32.44
C ALA A 547 40.81 35.08 -32.07
N ASP A 548 41.04 36.12 -31.25
CA ASP A 548 42.35 36.73 -31.04
C ASP A 548 42.74 36.76 -29.56
N SER A 549 43.47 35.72 -29.12
CA SER A 549 44.59 35.82 -28.17
C SER A 549 45.30 34.46 -28.03
N HIS A 550 45.85 33.95 -29.14
CA HIS A 550 46.91 32.95 -29.10
C HIS A 550 48.16 33.51 -29.76
#